data_AF-A0A1N7LJF3-F1
#
_entry.id   AF-A0A1N7LJF3-F1
#
_cell.length_a   1.000
_cell.length_b   1.000
_cell.length_c   1.000
_cell.angle_alpha   90.00
_cell.angle_beta   90.00
_cell.angle_gamma   90.00
#
_symmetry.space_group_name_H-M   'P 1'
#
loop_
_entity.id
_entity.type
_entity.pdbx_description
1 polymer ?
#
loop_
_entity_poly.entity_id
_entity_poly.type
_entity_poly.pdbx_seq_one_letter_code
_entity_poly.pdbx_strand_id
1 'polypeptide(L)'
;MKTFVYILYFEKLNRFYIGLTTLSLEEKINNHLKKKYSKKNFTQKADDWKLYLSFEVLNYSQGRQLELFIKRMKSSKFIKSLKEDKVKYESILNKFKSF
;
A
#
# COMPACT_ATOMS: atom_id res chain seq x y z
N MET A 1 -3.50 -17.96 -1.64
CA MET A 1 -4.06 -16.60 -1.43
C MET A 1 -2.95 -15.59 -1.60
N LYS A 2 -3.09 -14.61 -2.50
CA LYS A 2 -2.08 -13.58 -2.71
C LYS A 2 -2.30 -12.44 -1.72
N THR A 3 -1.21 -11.93 -1.13
CA THR A 3 -1.25 -10.81 -0.21
C THR A 3 -0.57 -9.61 -0.86
N PHE A 4 -1.15 -8.42 -0.70
CA PHE A 4 -0.61 -7.20 -1.28
C PHE A 4 -0.47 -6.08 -0.25
N VAL A 5 0.67 -5.40 -0.25
CA VAL A 5 0.81 -4.07 0.35
C VAL A 5 0.59 -3.06 -0.76
N TYR A 6 -0.31 -2.11 -0.57
CA TYR A 6 -0.65 -1.10 -1.58
C TYR A 6 -0.49 0.31 -1.02
N ILE A 7 -0.14 1.23 -1.91
CA ILE A 7 0.02 2.65 -1.64
C ILE A 7 -0.96 3.39 -2.53
N LEU A 8 -1.82 4.20 -1.91
CA LEU A 8 -2.70 5.14 -2.59
C LEU A 8 -2.14 6.56 -2.42
N TYR A 9 -2.24 7.37 -3.46
CA TYR A 9 -1.87 8.78 -3.42
C TYR A 9 -3.13 9.64 -3.56
N PHE A 10 -3.38 10.52 -2.59
CA PHE A 10 -4.47 11.48 -2.60
C PHE A 10 -3.96 12.80 -3.18
N GLU A 11 -4.43 13.15 -4.38
CA GLU A 11 -3.89 14.28 -5.13
C GLU A 11 -4.16 15.62 -4.43
N LYS A 12 -5.38 15.83 -3.90
CA LYS A 12 -5.74 17.11 -3.26
C LYS A 12 -5.03 17.33 -1.94
N LEU A 13 -4.81 16.25 -1.20
CA LEU A 13 -4.16 16.30 0.11
C LEU A 13 -2.63 16.17 0.03
N ASN A 14 -2.09 15.79 -1.14
CA ASN A 14 -0.69 15.43 -1.35
C ASN A 14 -0.20 14.44 -0.26
N ARG A 15 -1.01 13.41 0.00
CA ARG A 15 -0.78 12.42 1.06
C ARG A 15 -0.79 11.01 0.51
N PHE A 16 0.03 10.16 1.12
CA PHE A 16 0.06 8.74 0.83
C PHE A 16 -0.69 7.97 1.92
N TYR A 17 -1.51 7.02 1.49
CA TYR A 17 -2.10 5.99 2.35
C TYR A 17 -1.44 4.65 2.02
N ILE A 18 -1.07 3.89 3.05
CA ILE A 18 -0.46 2.58 2.90
C ILE A 18 -1.34 1.57 3.61
N GLY A 19 -1.68 0.49 2.93
CA GLY A 19 -2.51 -0.59 3.46
C GLY A 19 -2.02 -1.97 3.04
N LEU A 20 -2.53 -2.98 3.74
CA LEU A 20 -2.31 -4.40 3.48
C LEU A 20 -3.65 -5.06 3.14
N THR A 21 -3.66 -6.02 2.22
CA THR A 21 -4.85 -6.80 1.87
C THR A 21 -4.47 -8.24 1.56
N THR A 22 -5.31 -9.19 1.98
CA THR A 22 -5.26 -10.61 1.58
C THR A 22 -6.24 -10.94 0.46
N LEU A 23 -7.11 -9.98 0.09
CA LEU A 23 -7.91 -10.00 -1.12
C LEU A 23 -7.04 -9.64 -2.32
N SER A 24 -7.51 -9.96 -3.54
CA SER A 24 -6.88 -9.42 -4.73
C SER A 24 -6.88 -7.89 -4.71
N LEU A 25 -5.86 -7.28 -5.33
CA LEU A 25 -5.73 -5.82 -5.38
C LEU A 25 -6.96 -5.19 -6.06
N GLU A 26 -7.45 -5.80 -7.12
CA GLU A 26 -8.63 -5.36 -7.87
C GLU A 26 -9.90 -5.42 -7.01
N GLU A 27 -10.16 -6.52 -6.31
CA GLU A 27 -11.29 -6.60 -5.37
C GLU A 27 -11.18 -5.54 -4.29
N LYS A 28 -9.97 -5.27 -3.78
CA LYS A 28 -9.76 -4.25 -2.75
C LYS A 28 -10.05 -2.85 -3.27
N ILE A 29 -9.58 -2.51 -4.47
CA ILE A 29 -9.83 -1.23 -5.12
C ILE A 29 -11.33 -1.08 -5.41
N ASN A 30 -11.97 -2.11 -5.97
CA ASN A 30 -13.40 -2.13 -6.21
C ASN A 30 -14.23 -1.97 -4.92
N ASN A 31 -13.80 -2.57 -3.81
CA ASN A 31 -14.47 -2.39 -2.52
C ASN A 31 -14.35 -0.95 -1.98
N HIS A 32 -13.21 -0.27 -2.23
CA HIS A 32 -13.07 1.15 -1.88
C HIS A 32 -13.95 2.03 -2.77
N LEU A 33 -13.96 1.81 -4.09
CA LEU A 33 -14.81 2.53 -5.05
C LEU A 33 -16.30 2.36 -4.75
N LYS A 34 -16.74 1.14 -4.44
CA LYS A 34 -18.13 0.83 -4.08
C LYS A 34 -18.49 1.29 -2.66
N LYS A 35 -17.59 1.96 -1.94
CA LYS A 35 -17.75 2.41 -0.54
C LYS A 35 -18.29 1.27 0.36
N LYS A 36 -17.82 0.04 0.12
CA LYS A 36 -18.37 -1.20 0.70
C LYS A 36 -18.18 -1.31 2.23
N TYR A 37 -17.13 -0.69 2.76
CA TYR A 37 -16.86 -0.58 4.19
C TYR A 37 -17.56 0.65 4.82
N SER A 38 -17.50 0.84 6.14
CA SER A 38 -18.16 1.97 6.80
C SER A 38 -17.66 3.34 6.32
N LYS A 39 -18.58 4.30 6.12
CA LYS A 39 -18.34 5.72 5.76
C LYS A 39 -17.34 6.47 6.67
N LYS A 40 -16.96 5.88 7.80
CA LYS A 40 -15.92 6.39 8.71
C LYS A 40 -14.50 6.21 8.15
N ASN A 41 -14.30 5.35 7.15
CA ASN A 41 -12.98 5.09 6.57
C ASN A 41 -12.50 6.26 5.71
N PHE A 42 -11.28 6.73 5.96
CA PHE A 42 -10.63 7.86 5.28
C PHE A 42 -10.66 7.72 3.74
N THR A 43 -10.39 6.52 3.23
CA THR A 43 -10.34 6.22 1.79
C THR A 43 -11.70 6.20 1.09
N GLN A 44 -12.82 6.26 1.83
CA GLN A 44 -14.17 6.32 1.26
C GLN A 44 -14.78 7.72 1.23
N LYS A 45 -14.23 8.63 2.04
CA LYS A 45 -14.66 10.03 2.08
C LYS A 45 -14.07 10.83 0.93
N ALA A 46 -12.94 10.37 0.40
CA ALA A 46 -12.20 11.02 -0.65
C ALA A 46 -12.22 10.13 -1.89
N ASP A 47 -12.69 10.69 -3.00
CA ASP A 47 -12.77 10.03 -4.31
C ASP A 47 -11.57 10.44 -5.21
N ASP A 48 -10.58 11.17 -4.66
CA ASP A 48 -9.44 11.77 -5.38
C ASP A 48 -8.12 11.01 -5.20
N TRP A 49 -8.18 9.74 -4.78
CA TRP A 49 -6.98 8.91 -4.67
C TRP A 49 -6.76 8.04 -5.91
N LYS A 50 -5.49 7.81 -6.22
CA LYS A 50 -5.05 6.89 -7.28
C LYS A 50 -4.15 5.81 -6.68
N LEU A 51 -4.20 4.60 -7.24
CA LEU A 51 -3.22 3.57 -6.91
C LEU A 51 -1.84 4.07 -7.37
N TYR A 52 -0.92 4.22 -6.41
CA TYR A 52 0.41 4.73 -6.67
C TYR A 52 1.42 3.61 -6.90
N LEU A 53 1.37 2.59 -6.04
CA LEU A 53 2.28 1.45 -6.04
C LEU A 53 1.63 0.26 -5.32
N SER A 54 1.97 -0.96 -5.71
CA SER A 54 1.52 -2.17 -5.01
C SER A 54 2.61 -3.24 -5.04
N PHE A 55 2.68 -4.03 -3.99
CA PHE A 55 3.68 -5.05 -3.77
C PHE A 55 2.99 -6.37 -3.47
N GLU A 56 3.24 -7.39 -4.29
CA GLU A 56 2.89 -8.77 -3.91
C GLU A 56 3.85 -9.22 -2.82
N VAL A 57 3.33 -9.75 -1.72
CA VAL A 57 4.10 -10.27 -0.59
C VAL A 57 3.75 -11.73 -0.36
N LEU A 58 4.73 -12.49 0.13
CA LEU A 58 4.64 -13.93 0.35
C LEU A 58 3.52 -14.31 1.31
N ASN A 59 3.36 -13.54 2.39
CA ASN A 59 2.36 -13.79 3.41
C ASN A 59 1.98 -12.50 4.16
N TYR A 60 0.94 -12.61 5.00
CA TYR A 60 0.45 -11.49 5.80
C TYR A 60 1.51 -10.92 6.75
N SER A 61 2.36 -11.78 7.35
CA SER A 61 3.41 -11.35 8.27
C SER A 61 4.44 -10.45 7.59
N GLN A 62 4.98 -10.89 6.45
CA GLN A 62 5.88 -10.08 5.62
C GLN A 62 5.20 -8.77 5.21
N GLY A 63 3.96 -8.85 4.74
CA GLY A 63 3.18 -7.68 4.35
C GLY A 63 3.01 -6.67 5.48
N ARG A 64 2.74 -7.14 6.69
CA ARG A 64 2.56 -6.28 7.86
C ARG A 64 3.86 -5.61 8.28
N GLN A 65 4.97 -6.34 8.26
CA GLN A 65 6.29 -5.77 8.54
C GLN A 65 6.68 -4.69 7.51
N LEU A 66 6.45 -4.97 6.23
CA LEU A 66 6.68 -4.02 5.14
C LEU A 66 5.81 -2.76 5.28
N GLU A 67 4.51 -2.94 5.54
CA GLU A 67 3.56 -1.84 5.75
C GLU A 67 4.01 -0.93 6.90
N LEU A 68 4.36 -1.51 8.05
CA LEU A 68 4.84 -0.77 9.22
C LEU A 68 6.16 -0.06 8.93
N PHE A 69 7.08 -0.71 8.23
CA PHE A 69 8.35 -0.12 7.84
C PHE A 69 8.14 1.12 6.96
N ILE A 70 7.34 1.01 5.90
CA ILE A 70 7.04 2.14 5.00
C ILE A 70 6.36 3.29 5.76
N LYS A 71 5.38 2.96 6.63
CA LYS A 71 4.72 3.96 7.49
C LYS A 71 5.69 4.67 8.44
N ARG A 72 6.67 3.94 8.99
CA ARG A 72 7.68 4.49 9.90
C ARG A 72 8.63 5.47 9.23
N MET A 73 8.92 5.29 7.93
CA MET A 73 9.79 6.21 7.19
C MET A 73 9.24 7.64 7.12
N LYS A 74 7.90 7.82 7.17
CA LYS A 74 7.21 9.13 7.17
C LYS A 74 7.73 10.09 6.08
N SER A 75 8.17 9.56 4.94
CA SER A 75 8.86 10.31 3.90
C SER A 75 8.21 10.07 2.54
N SER A 76 7.66 11.13 1.95
CA SER A 76 7.11 11.12 0.59
C SER A 76 8.21 10.86 -0.44
N LYS A 77 9.41 11.43 -0.24
CA LYS A 77 10.60 11.17 -1.08
C LYS A 77 10.97 9.69 -1.08
N PHE A 78 10.89 9.03 0.08
CA PHE A 78 11.14 7.60 0.18
C PHE A 78 10.12 6.80 -0.66
N ILE A 79 8.82 7.08 -0.50
CA ILE A 79 7.76 6.42 -1.28
C ILE A 79 7.93 6.64 -2.79
N LYS A 80 8.33 7.85 -3.20
CA LYS A 80 8.63 8.15 -4.61
C LYS A 80 9.83 7.32 -5.12
N SER A 81 10.90 7.26 -4.35
CA SER A 81 12.07 6.45 -4.71
C SER A 81 11.76 4.95 -4.84
N LEU A 82 10.78 4.42 -4.09
CA LEU A 82 10.37 3.02 -4.24
C LEU A 82 9.71 2.72 -5.60
N LYS A 83 9.09 3.74 -6.22
CA LYS A 83 8.49 3.62 -7.55
C LYS A 83 9.54 3.71 -8.65
N GLU A 84 10.58 4.51 -8.44
CA GLU A 84 11.64 4.80 -9.42
C GLU A 84 12.75 3.74 -9.40
N ASP A 85 13.08 3.20 -8.22
CA ASP A 85 14.21 2.30 -8.02
C ASP A 85 13.72 0.87 -7.72
N LYS A 86 13.72 0.04 -8.77
CA LYS A 86 13.34 -1.38 -8.69
C LYS A 86 14.32 -2.19 -7.84
N VAL A 87 15.61 -1.82 -7.80
CA VAL A 87 16.63 -2.56 -7.03
C VAL A 87 16.39 -2.35 -5.53
N LYS A 88 16.14 -1.11 -5.13
CA LYS A 88 15.76 -0.76 -3.75
C LYS A 88 14.46 -1.43 -3.34
N TYR A 89 13.49 -1.48 -4.25
CA TYR A 89 12.23 -2.20 -4.05
C TYR A 89 12.47 -3.68 -3.71
N GLU A 90 13.22 -4.41 -4.55
CA GLU A 90 13.52 -5.83 -4.34
C GLU A 90 14.32 -6.06 -3.04
N SER A 91 15.30 -5.21 -2.77
CA SER A 91 16.11 -5.27 -1.54
C SER A 91 15.25 -5.19 -0.27
N ILE A 92 14.28 -4.27 -0.24
CA ILE A 92 13.37 -4.11 0.90
C ILE A 92 12.43 -5.31 1.02
N LEU A 93 11.90 -5.83 -0.08
CA LEU A 93 11.08 -7.04 -0.03
C LEU A 93 11.87 -8.23 0.54
N ASN A 94 13.09 -8.43 0.04
CA ASN A 94 13.99 -9.50 0.48
C ASN A 94 14.35 -9.38 1.95
N LYS A 95 14.52 -8.16 2.48
CA LYS A 95 14.77 -7.91 3.90
C LYS A 95 13.69 -8.49 4.83
N PHE A 96 12.45 -8.55 4.37
CA PHE A 96 11.32 -9.07 5.15
C PHE A 96 10.90 -10.49 4.76
N LYS A 97 11.70 -11.24 3.98
CA LYS A 97 11.36 -12.59 3.51
C LYS A 97 11.45 -13.70 4.57
N SER A 98 11.95 -13.47 5.78
CA SER A 98 12.06 -14.54 6.80
C SER A 98 11.87 -14.06 8.24
N PHE A 99 10.98 -14.71 8.98
CA PHE A 99 11.32 -15.84 9.86
C PHE A 99 10.23 -16.90 9.73
#